data_AF-A0AAD5Z3Y5-F1
#
_entry.id   AF-A0AAD5Z3Y5-F1
#
_cell.length_a   1.000
_cell.length_b   1.000
_cell.length_c   1.000
_cell.angle_alpha   90.00
_cell.angle_beta   90.00
_cell.angle_gamma   90.00
#
_symmetry.space_group_name_H-M   'P 1'
#
loop_
_entity.id
_entity.type
_entity.pdbx_description
1 polymer ?
#
loop_
_entity_poly.entity_id
_entity_poly.type
_entity_poly.pdbx_seq_one_letter_code
_entity_poly.pdbx_strand_id
1 'polypeptide(L)'
;MASLRVQNLHLPIIGSTKPTRRCLNYCRAAINFPSNLSPKERATFQNLLPVIKLDELAQNQQYTVITEIAKRKPLGSPKESRLLVAKLQTIAEAVADRVEMHDIIGRQRNNWNHLFLHSINSFALSASLMTGISASLPSHLIALKLSSMLLLSAAGGMMLIVNKIQPSQLAEEQRNATRLWKQLGREIDQMLSKKSNLTKQDVNLAMDKVLALDKAYPLPLLPGMLEKFPEHVEPTCWWPKKQNKQNTTPVNQEKCEGNGWSEELEEAMTGLKNVLKMKDESYYVELGKLVLGINKGLAVSGPVIAGLAAIATGFVDAPIGGSWAPVVSVVGGALVAVLNTFEHGAQLGMIFEIFRNCPGLYQKIQEEIDYNLSEPEVELRENGELFATRVALLLGRSVSELNDFAVFASPSCKVEDMKEFASKLF
;
A
#
# COMPACT_ATOMS: atom_id res chain seq x y z
N MET A 1 -52.04 -19.03 -30.03
CA MET A 1 -52.54 -17.69 -30.47
C MET A 1 -51.50 -16.69 -29.98
N ALA A 2 -50.59 -16.24 -30.86
CA ALA A 2 -50.73 -15.06 -31.73
C ALA A 2 -50.72 -13.76 -30.89
N SER A 3 -49.97 -12.69 -31.17
CA SER A 3 -49.25 -12.26 -32.37
C SER A 3 -48.30 -11.10 -32.03
N LEU A 4 -47.23 -10.99 -32.84
CA LEU A 4 -46.41 -9.79 -33.07
C LEU A 4 -47.23 -8.56 -33.50
N ARG A 5 -46.73 -7.35 -33.19
CA ARG A 5 -46.55 -6.26 -34.17
C ARG A 5 -45.67 -5.11 -33.65
N VAL A 6 -44.49 -4.98 -34.24
CA VAL A 6 -43.71 -3.74 -34.34
C VAL A 6 -43.65 -3.40 -35.84
N GLN A 7 -43.98 -2.17 -36.22
CA GLN A 7 -43.79 -1.61 -37.57
C GLN A 7 -42.72 -0.51 -37.44
N ASN A 8 -41.52 -0.66 -38.01
CA ASN A 8 -41.09 -0.26 -39.38
C ASN A 8 -41.09 1.27 -39.57
N LEU A 9 -40.12 2.00 -40.12
CA LEU A 9 -39.01 1.83 -41.09
C LEU A 9 -38.01 3.00 -40.83
N HIS A 10 -36.75 3.08 -41.25
CA HIS A 10 -36.14 2.86 -42.56
C HIS A 10 -34.60 2.85 -42.41
N LEU A 11 -33.93 1.88 -43.05
CA LEU A 11 -32.52 1.99 -43.47
C LEU A 11 -32.47 2.57 -44.90
N PRO A 12 -31.32 3.13 -45.29
CA PRO A 12 -30.61 2.48 -46.38
C PRO A 12 -29.14 2.18 -46.07
N ILE A 13 -28.70 1.04 -46.59
CA ILE A 13 -27.36 0.48 -46.61
C ILE A 13 -26.62 1.03 -47.82
N ILE A 14 -25.36 1.50 -47.65
CA ILE A 14 -24.32 1.44 -48.69
C ILE A 14 -22.95 1.17 -48.03
N GLY A 15 -22.25 0.14 -48.51
CA GLY A 15 -20.79 0.17 -48.64
C GLY A 15 -19.95 -0.60 -47.62
N SER A 16 -19.58 -1.83 -47.97
CA SER A 16 -18.55 -2.66 -47.34
C SER A 16 -17.13 -2.22 -47.76
N THR A 17 -16.23 -1.94 -46.81
CA THR A 17 -14.77 -2.17 -46.92
C THR A 17 -14.08 -2.18 -45.52
N LYS A 18 -13.42 -3.31 -45.22
CA LYS A 18 -12.32 -3.68 -44.27
C LYS A 18 -11.85 -2.76 -43.09
N PRO A 19 -11.30 -3.36 -42.00
CA PRO A 19 -11.29 -2.79 -40.65
C PRO A 19 -10.08 -1.89 -40.40
N THR A 20 -10.30 -0.70 -39.85
CA THR A 20 -9.20 0.14 -39.37
C THR A 20 -9.59 0.91 -38.09
N ARG A 21 -8.80 0.67 -37.04
CA ARG A 21 -8.57 1.47 -35.82
C ARG A 21 -9.80 1.88 -34.98
N ARG A 22 -9.89 1.28 -33.78
CA ARG A 22 -10.70 1.77 -32.65
C ARG A 22 -10.29 3.21 -32.30
N CYS A 23 -11.22 4.16 -32.47
CA CYS A 23 -11.13 5.48 -31.88
C CYS A 23 -12.00 5.48 -30.61
N LEU A 24 -11.37 5.48 -29.43
CA LEU A 24 -12.05 5.68 -28.15
C LEU A 24 -12.17 7.18 -27.90
N ASN A 25 -13.39 7.71 -28.01
CA ASN A 25 -13.68 9.09 -27.64
C ASN A 25 -13.62 9.23 -26.10
N TYR A 26 -12.70 10.05 -25.62
CA TYR A 26 -12.58 10.44 -24.22
C TYR A 26 -13.57 11.57 -23.89
N CYS A 27 -14.48 11.35 -22.94
CA CYS A 27 -15.19 12.45 -22.26
C CYS A 27 -14.28 13.01 -21.17
N ARG A 28 -13.80 14.25 -21.36
CA ARG A 28 -12.99 14.98 -20.38
C ARG A 28 -13.93 15.75 -19.45
N ALA A 29 -14.22 15.21 -18.27
CA ALA A 29 -14.86 15.97 -17.20
C ALA A 29 -13.79 16.75 -16.43
N ALA A 30 -13.88 18.09 -16.43
CA ALA A 30 -13.00 18.95 -15.65
C ALA A 30 -13.55 19.09 -14.22
N ILE A 31 -12.76 18.67 -13.22
CA ILE A 31 -13.05 18.88 -11.80
C ILE A 31 -12.51 20.25 -11.41
N ASN A 32 -13.39 21.19 -11.04
CA ASN A 32 -12.98 22.47 -10.47
C ASN A 32 -12.66 22.28 -8.98
N PHE A 33 -11.40 22.53 -8.61
CA PHE A 33 -10.92 22.43 -7.22
C PHE A 33 -11.29 23.69 -6.42
N PRO A 34 -11.55 23.56 -5.09
CA PRO A 34 -11.80 24.71 -4.23
C PRO A 34 -10.62 25.68 -4.21
N SER A 35 -10.93 26.97 -4.00
CA SER A 35 -10.02 28.12 -4.14
C SER A 35 -8.89 28.20 -3.10
N ASN A 36 -8.89 27.32 -2.09
CA ASN A 36 -8.03 27.42 -0.91
C ASN A 36 -6.76 26.55 -0.97
N LEU A 37 -6.43 25.99 -2.12
CA LEU A 37 -5.17 25.26 -2.32
C LEU A 37 -4.11 26.18 -2.92
N SER A 38 -2.89 26.14 -2.39
CA SER A 38 -1.78 26.92 -2.96
C SER A 38 -1.48 26.45 -4.39
N PRO A 39 -0.96 27.33 -5.26
CA PRO A 39 -0.60 26.95 -6.64
C PRO A 39 0.39 25.78 -6.71
N LYS A 40 1.25 25.64 -5.68
CA LYS A 40 2.24 24.57 -5.57
C LYS A 40 1.58 23.22 -5.27
N GLU A 41 0.63 23.17 -4.34
CA GLU A 41 -0.14 21.95 -4.04
C GLU A 41 -1.00 21.53 -5.23
N ARG A 42 -1.63 22.49 -5.92
CA ARG A 42 -2.45 22.22 -7.11
C ARG A 42 -1.64 21.65 -8.28
N ALA A 43 -0.40 22.10 -8.48
CA ALA A 43 0.52 21.54 -9.47
C ALA A 43 0.98 20.13 -9.09
N THR A 44 1.25 19.87 -7.81
CA THR A 44 1.58 18.52 -7.32
C THR A 44 0.42 17.54 -7.52
N PHE A 45 -0.83 17.95 -7.26
CA PHE A 45 -2.02 17.12 -7.48
C PHE A 45 -2.30 16.83 -8.96
N GLN A 46 -2.08 17.79 -9.86
CA GLN A 46 -2.26 17.57 -11.30
C GLN A 46 -1.22 16.59 -11.88
N ASN A 47 -0.03 16.53 -11.27
CA ASN A 47 1.02 15.58 -11.64
C ASN A 47 0.84 14.18 -11.00
N LEU A 48 -0.04 14.05 -10.00
CA LEU A 48 -0.39 12.79 -9.32
C LEU A 48 -1.48 11.98 -10.04
N LEU A 49 -2.04 12.49 -11.14
CA LEU A 49 -3.03 11.79 -11.96
C LEU A 49 -2.46 11.21 -13.27
N PRO A 50 -1.46 10.30 -13.25
CA PRO A 50 -1.50 9.16 -14.13
C PRO A 50 -2.41 8.10 -13.48
N VAL A 51 -3.38 7.59 -14.22
CA VAL A 51 -4.04 6.33 -13.90
C VAL A 51 -2.94 5.28 -13.81
N ILE A 52 -2.50 4.97 -12.59
CA ILE A 52 -1.55 3.89 -12.33
C ILE A 52 -2.29 2.62 -12.75
N LYS A 53 -1.83 2.00 -13.83
CA LYS A 53 -2.16 0.61 -14.14
C LYS A 53 -1.62 -0.24 -12.98
N LEU A 54 -2.49 -0.54 -12.03
CA LEU A 54 -2.21 -1.36 -10.85
C LEU A 54 -2.18 -2.86 -11.20
N ASP A 55 -1.53 -3.23 -12.32
CA ASP A 55 -1.43 -4.62 -12.80
C ASP A 55 -0.07 -4.97 -13.44
N GLU A 56 0.89 -4.03 -13.55
CA GLU A 56 2.17 -4.28 -14.23
C GLU A 56 3.34 -3.66 -13.45
N LEU A 57 3.69 -4.23 -12.29
CA LEU A 57 4.99 -3.94 -11.65
C LEU A 57 5.53 -5.06 -10.75
N ALA A 58 4.99 -6.28 -10.83
CA ALA A 58 5.36 -7.35 -9.89
C ALA A 58 5.72 -8.68 -10.56
N GLN A 59 6.49 -8.67 -11.65
CA GLN A 59 6.97 -9.91 -12.28
C GLN A 59 8.49 -10.10 -12.38
N ASN A 60 9.33 -9.16 -11.97
CA ASN A 60 10.79 -9.35 -12.06
C ASN A 60 11.51 -8.91 -10.78
N GLN A 61 11.36 -9.69 -9.71
CA GLN A 61 12.36 -9.72 -8.64
C GLN A 61 12.57 -11.16 -8.17
N GLN A 62 13.27 -11.92 -9.01
CA GLN A 62 13.99 -13.11 -8.60
C GLN A 62 15.23 -12.65 -7.83
N TYR A 63 15.18 -12.81 -6.50
CA TYR A 63 16.37 -12.71 -5.67
C TYR A 63 16.94 -14.10 -5.44
N THR A 64 18.13 -14.32 -5.97
CA THR A 64 19.00 -15.45 -5.66
C THR A 64 19.60 -15.18 -4.28
N VAL A 65 19.25 -15.95 -3.25
CA VAL A 65 19.99 -15.90 -1.97
C VAL A 65 21.15 -16.88 -2.04
N ILE A 66 22.30 -16.34 -2.43
CA ILE A 66 23.64 -16.90 -2.18
C ILE A 66 24.43 -15.67 -1.72
N THR A 67 25.10 -15.60 -0.58
CA THR A 67 25.98 -16.59 0.06
C THR A 67 26.29 -16.10 1.48
N GLU A 68 26.44 -17.02 2.44
CA GLU A 68 27.25 -16.90 3.67
C GLU A 68 27.04 -18.19 4.51
N ILE A 69 27.48 -19.33 3.96
CA ILE A 69 27.79 -20.54 4.77
C ILE A 69 29.06 -21.16 4.17
N ALA A 70 30.18 -20.45 4.30
CA ALA A 70 31.49 -21.08 4.20
C ALA A 70 32.02 -21.27 5.63
N LYS A 71 32.51 -22.48 5.90
CA LYS A 71 33.12 -22.94 7.16
C LYS A 71 32.16 -23.23 8.32
N ARG A 72 31.32 -24.26 8.18
CA ARG A 72 30.79 -25.01 9.35
C ARG A 72 30.91 -26.51 9.14
N LYS A 73 31.48 -27.18 10.15
CA LYS A 73 31.67 -28.63 10.21
C LYS A 73 30.28 -29.31 10.17
N PRO A 74 29.99 -30.20 9.23
CA PRO A 74 28.75 -30.97 9.26
C PRO A 74 28.90 -32.04 10.35
N LEU A 75 28.07 -32.00 11.40
CA LEU A 75 27.90 -33.19 12.22
C LEU A 75 26.52 -33.24 12.88
N GLY A 76 25.78 -34.27 12.49
CA GLY A 76 24.57 -34.76 13.15
C GLY A 76 24.25 -36.13 12.55
N SER A 77 23.76 -37.06 13.37
CA SER A 77 23.39 -38.40 12.89
C SER A 77 22.34 -38.30 11.74
N PRO A 78 22.24 -39.27 10.82
CA PRO A 78 21.26 -39.27 9.72
C PRO A 78 19.79 -39.09 10.15
N LYS A 79 19.49 -39.28 11.44
CA LYS A 79 18.17 -39.05 12.05
C LYS A 79 17.93 -37.57 12.38
N GLU A 80 18.97 -36.86 12.81
CA GLU A 80 18.90 -35.45 13.22
C GLU A 80 18.74 -34.53 12.01
N SER A 81 19.50 -34.77 10.93
CA SER A 81 19.32 -34.04 9.67
C SER A 81 17.93 -34.25 9.06
N ARG A 82 17.39 -35.48 9.16
CA ARG A 82 16.01 -35.78 8.73
C ARG A 82 14.96 -35.02 9.54
N LEU A 83 15.16 -34.89 10.86
CA LEU A 83 14.27 -34.14 11.74
C LEU A 83 14.31 -32.63 11.42
N LEU A 84 15.48 -32.06 11.13
CA LEU A 84 15.61 -30.65 10.77
C LEU A 84 14.92 -30.32 9.44
N VAL A 85 15.08 -31.18 8.44
CA VAL A 85 14.37 -31.05 7.15
C VAL A 85 12.86 -31.14 7.35
N ALA A 86 12.38 -32.11 8.14
CA ALA A 86 10.96 -32.23 8.44
C ALA A 86 10.40 -30.98 9.14
N LYS A 87 11.13 -30.42 10.11
CA LYS A 87 10.72 -29.17 10.78
C LYS A 87 10.63 -27.98 9.81
N LEU A 88 11.61 -27.81 8.93
CA LEU A 88 11.55 -26.74 7.92
C LEU A 88 10.44 -26.95 6.90
N GLN A 89 10.14 -28.19 6.53
CA GLN A 89 9.00 -28.50 5.67
C GLN A 89 7.68 -28.13 6.33
N THR A 90 7.49 -28.45 7.62
CA THR A 90 6.30 -28.01 8.37
C THR A 90 6.21 -26.49 8.46
N ILE A 91 7.35 -25.79 8.62
CA ILE A 91 7.37 -24.32 8.60
C ILE A 91 7.01 -23.81 7.19
N ALA A 92 7.53 -24.41 6.12
CA ALA A 92 7.22 -24.04 4.74
C ALA A 92 5.74 -24.23 4.39
N GLU A 93 5.14 -25.33 4.84
CA GLU A 93 3.70 -25.60 4.72
C GLU A 93 2.88 -24.52 5.44
N ALA A 94 3.22 -24.21 6.70
CA ALA A 94 2.56 -23.14 7.44
C ALA A 94 2.71 -21.76 6.78
N VAL A 95 3.88 -21.47 6.20
CA VAL A 95 4.12 -20.23 5.44
C VAL A 95 3.26 -20.19 4.17
N ALA A 96 3.13 -21.30 3.44
CA ALA A 96 2.27 -21.38 2.26
C ALA A 96 0.80 -21.14 2.62
N ASP A 97 0.32 -21.72 3.71
CA ASP A 97 -1.03 -21.48 4.23
C ASP A 97 -1.23 -20.00 4.60
N ARG A 98 -0.25 -19.36 5.25
CA ARG A 98 -0.28 -17.92 5.58
C ARG A 98 -0.35 -17.05 4.32
N VAL A 99 0.41 -17.39 3.28
CA VAL A 99 0.34 -16.71 1.97
C VAL A 99 -1.09 -16.76 1.42
N GLU A 100 -1.70 -17.94 1.41
CA GLU A 100 -3.06 -18.10 0.88
C GLU A 100 -4.09 -17.32 1.72
N MET A 101 -4.00 -17.39 3.05
CA MET A 101 -4.90 -16.65 3.94
C MET A 101 -4.80 -15.14 3.73
N HIS A 102 -3.60 -14.55 3.70
CA HIS A 102 -3.43 -13.12 3.45
C HIS A 102 -3.91 -12.71 2.05
N ASP A 103 -3.72 -13.55 1.03
CA ASP A 103 -4.18 -13.29 -0.34
C ASP A 103 -5.72 -13.31 -0.45
N ILE A 104 -6.37 -14.31 0.17
CA ILE A 104 -7.83 -14.40 0.23
C ILE A 104 -8.42 -13.20 0.99
N ILE A 105 -7.88 -12.89 2.17
CA ILE A 105 -8.38 -11.78 3.01
C ILE A 105 -8.16 -10.43 2.32
N GLY A 106 -7.02 -10.23 1.65
CA GLY A 106 -6.75 -9.04 0.85
C GLY A 106 -7.78 -8.85 -0.27
N ARG A 107 -8.11 -9.91 -1.02
CA ARG A 107 -9.16 -9.87 -2.05
C ARG A 107 -10.54 -9.59 -1.47
N GLN A 108 -10.89 -10.21 -0.35
CA GLN A 108 -12.17 -9.99 0.33
C GLN A 108 -12.33 -8.52 0.74
N ARG A 109 -11.28 -7.93 1.33
CA ARG A 109 -11.27 -6.52 1.75
C ARG A 109 -11.35 -5.56 0.56
N ASN A 110 -10.69 -5.88 -0.55
CA ASN A 110 -10.85 -5.12 -1.79
C ASN A 110 -12.29 -5.18 -2.33
N ASN A 111 -12.92 -6.37 -2.32
CA ASN A 111 -14.31 -6.53 -2.72
C ASN A 111 -15.27 -5.75 -1.80
N TRP A 112 -15.00 -5.73 -0.48
CA TRP A 112 -15.73 -4.90 0.47
C TRP A 112 -15.60 -3.41 0.14
N ASN A 113 -14.39 -2.93 -0.20
CA ASN A 113 -14.19 -1.54 -0.60
C ASN A 113 -15.10 -1.15 -1.77
N HIS A 114 -15.12 -1.97 -2.83
CA HIS A 114 -15.97 -1.73 -4.00
C HIS A 114 -17.46 -1.81 -3.64
N LEU A 115 -17.87 -2.82 -2.88
CA LEU A 115 -19.26 -2.99 -2.47
C LEU A 115 -19.76 -1.78 -1.68
N PHE A 116 -19.04 -1.38 -0.62
CA PHE A 116 -19.43 -0.26 0.22
C PHE A 116 -19.40 1.06 -0.55
N LEU A 117 -18.39 1.27 -1.40
CA LEU A 117 -18.32 2.46 -2.26
C LEU A 117 -19.58 2.60 -3.11
N HIS A 118 -19.95 1.55 -3.84
CA HIS A 118 -21.11 1.58 -4.73
C HIS A 118 -22.44 1.66 -3.96
N SER A 119 -22.58 0.94 -2.85
CA SER A 119 -23.80 0.99 -2.03
C SER A 119 -24.02 2.36 -1.40
N ILE A 120 -23.01 2.96 -0.78
CA ILE A 120 -23.12 4.29 -0.15
C ILE A 120 -23.43 5.36 -1.21
N ASN A 121 -22.74 5.32 -2.36
CA ASN A 121 -23.03 6.24 -3.46
C ASN A 121 -24.45 6.07 -3.99
N SER A 122 -24.91 4.82 -4.15
CA SER A 122 -26.26 4.52 -4.61
C SER A 122 -27.31 5.04 -3.63
N PHE A 123 -27.12 4.85 -2.32
CA PHE A 123 -28.04 5.37 -1.31
C PHE A 123 -28.08 6.89 -1.31
N ALA A 124 -26.92 7.54 -1.31
CA ALA A 124 -26.83 8.99 -1.28
C ALA A 124 -27.45 9.65 -2.53
N LEU A 125 -27.16 9.13 -3.73
CA LEU A 125 -27.73 9.64 -4.98
C LEU A 125 -29.22 9.32 -5.12
N SER A 126 -29.66 8.13 -4.72
CA SER A 126 -31.09 7.77 -4.73
C SER A 126 -31.88 8.66 -3.77
N ALA A 127 -31.33 8.94 -2.59
CA ALA A 127 -31.93 9.87 -1.65
C ALA A 127 -32.01 11.29 -2.21
N SER A 128 -30.94 11.80 -2.82
CA SER A 128 -30.97 13.10 -3.51
C SER A 128 -32.06 13.16 -4.57
N LEU A 129 -32.20 12.12 -5.40
CA LEU A 129 -33.26 12.06 -6.41
C LEU A 129 -34.66 12.02 -5.78
N MET A 130 -34.86 11.18 -4.76
CA MET A 130 -36.13 11.06 -4.04
C MET A 130 -36.54 12.39 -3.39
N THR A 131 -35.59 13.12 -2.79
CA THR A 131 -35.85 14.46 -2.25
C THR A 131 -36.18 15.46 -3.36
N GLY A 132 -35.42 15.45 -4.46
CA GLY A 132 -35.67 16.35 -5.59
C GLY A 132 -37.05 16.16 -6.22
N ILE A 133 -37.48 14.91 -6.38
CA ILE A 133 -38.83 14.56 -6.83
C ILE A 133 -39.86 15.02 -5.79
N SER A 134 -39.65 14.71 -4.50
CA SER A 134 -40.59 15.10 -3.45
C SER A 134 -40.77 16.62 -3.33
N ALA A 135 -39.74 17.42 -3.61
CA ALA A 135 -39.82 18.89 -3.54
C ALA A 135 -40.51 19.52 -4.76
N SER A 136 -40.66 18.78 -5.86
CA SER A 136 -41.21 19.27 -7.13
C SER A 136 -42.69 18.90 -7.34
N LEU A 137 -43.25 17.99 -6.53
CA LEU A 137 -44.61 17.47 -6.66
C LEU A 137 -45.45 17.75 -5.39
N PRO A 138 -46.79 17.91 -5.52
CA PRO A 138 -47.64 18.30 -4.40
C PRO A 138 -47.76 17.25 -3.27
N SER A 139 -47.67 17.75 -2.03
CA SER A 139 -48.15 17.34 -0.68
C SER A 139 -48.38 15.87 -0.24
N HIS A 140 -48.18 14.83 -1.06
CA HIS A 140 -48.51 13.45 -0.65
C HIS A 140 -47.37 12.41 -0.79
N LEU A 141 -46.15 12.82 -1.15
CA LEU A 141 -45.02 11.90 -1.28
C LEU A 141 -44.21 11.74 0.02
N ILE A 142 -44.90 11.64 1.15
CA ILE A 142 -44.29 11.39 2.48
C ILE A 142 -43.37 10.17 2.44
N ALA A 143 -43.76 9.13 1.70
CA ALA A 143 -42.98 7.92 1.49
C ALA A 143 -41.59 8.19 0.87
N LEU A 144 -41.49 9.09 -0.12
CA LEU A 144 -40.20 9.44 -0.73
C LEU A 144 -39.29 10.21 0.23
N LYS A 145 -39.85 11.10 1.05
CA LYS A 145 -39.07 11.81 2.07
C LYS A 145 -38.53 10.89 3.13
N LEU A 146 -39.40 10.03 3.69
CA LEU A 146 -39.02 9.05 4.68
C LEU A 146 -37.96 8.08 4.12
N SER A 147 -38.13 7.66 2.86
CA SER A 147 -37.16 6.79 2.18
C SER A 147 -35.82 7.50 1.97
N SER A 148 -35.84 8.76 1.51
CA SER A 148 -34.62 9.57 1.33
C SER A 148 -33.89 9.80 2.66
N MET A 149 -34.62 10.16 3.71
CA MET A 149 -34.06 10.34 5.05
C MET A 149 -33.43 9.04 5.57
N LEU A 150 -34.11 7.89 5.38
CA LEU A 150 -33.58 6.59 5.75
C LEU A 150 -32.31 6.24 4.96
N LEU A 151 -32.30 6.49 3.64
CA LEU A 151 -31.15 6.22 2.78
C LEU A 151 -29.94 7.11 3.11
N LEU A 152 -30.13 8.40 3.40
CA LEU A 152 -29.06 9.29 3.84
C LEU A 152 -28.54 8.90 5.23
N SER A 153 -29.43 8.52 6.14
CA SER A 153 -29.04 8.01 7.46
C SER A 153 -28.25 6.71 7.34
N ALA A 154 -28.69 5.78 6.47
CA ALA A 154 -27.99 4.54 6.19
C ALA A 154 -26.64 4.79 5.53
N ALA A 155 -26.55 5.72 4.57
CA ALA A 155 -25.29 6.12 3.96
C ALA A 155 -24.32 6.68 5.01
N GLY A 156 -24.76 7.61 5.86
CA GLY A 156 -23.94 8.16 6.94
C GLY A 156 -23.49 7.11 7.95
N GLY A 157 -24.39 6.21 8.37
CA GLY A 157 -24.08 5.11 9.28
C GLY A 157 -23.09 4.11 8.68
N MET A 158 -23.28 3.73 7.42
CA MET A 158 -22.33 2.86 6.70
C MET A 158 -20.98 3.53 6.52
N MET A 159 -20.93 4.83 6.20
CA MET A 159 -19.67 5.57 6.15
C MET A 159 -18.94 5.52 7.48
N LEU A 160 -19.61 5.69 8.62
CA LEU A 160 -18.95 5.55 9.94
C LEU A 160 -18.32 4.17 10.14
N ILE A 161 -19.03 3.10 9.75
CA ILE A 161 -18.54 1.72 9.85
C ILE A 161 -17.36 1.50 8.90
N VAL A 162 -17.51 1.86 7.62
CA VAL A 162 -16.48 1.67 6.59
C VAL A 162 -15.26 2.52 6.90
N ASN A 163 -15.45 3.71 7.45
CA ASN A 163 -14.38 4.57 7.92
C ASN A 163 -13.69 3.98 9.15
N LYS A 164 -14.29 3.07 9.92
CA LYS A 164 -13.58 2.33 10.98
C LYS A 164 -12.84 1.10 10.44
N ILE A 165 -13.37 0.45 9.39
CA ILE A 165 -12.78 -0.76 8.81
C ILE A 165 -11.63 -0.43 7.84
N GLN A 166 -11.79 0.64 7.04
CA GLN A 166 -10.98 1.00 5.88
C GLN A 166 -10.57 -0.18 5.00
N PRO A 167 -11.52 -0.75 4.25
CA PRO A 167 -11.25 -1.95 3.47
C PRO A 167 -10.09 -1.80 2.46
N SER A 168 -9.88 -0.60 1.89
CA SER A 168 -8.78 -0.33 0.94
C SER A 168 -7.38 -0.36 1.59
N GLN A 169 -7.17 0.38 2.69
CA GLN A 169 -5.93 0.36 3.47
C GLN A 169 -5.61 -1.06 3.94
N LEU A 170 -6.64 -1.69 4.51
CA LEU A 170 -6.54 -3.00 5.10
C LEU A 170 -6.36 -4.10 4.05
N ALA A 171 -6.75 -3.89 2.79
CA ALA A 171 -6.43 -4.78 1.68
C ALA A 171 -4.96 -4.66 1.28
N GLU A 172 -4.43 -3.44 1.24
CA GLU A 172 -3.03 -3.18 0.86
C GLU A 172 -2.03 -3.76 1.85
N GLU A 173 -2.30 -3.64 3.14
CA GLU A 173 -1.48 -4.29 4.16
C GLU A 173 -1.41 -5.80 3.97
N GLN A 174 -2.51 -6.44 3.54
CA GLN A 174 -2.53 -7.89 3.31
C GLN A 174 -1.81 -8.28 2.03
N ARG A 175 -1.84 -7.43 0.99
CA ARG A 175 -0.99 -7.62 -0.19
C ARG A 175 0.48 -7.55 0.19
N ASN A 176 0.86 -6.58 1.03
CA ASN A 176 2.23 -6.47 1.51
C ASN A 176 2.62 -7.68 2.39
N ALA A 177 1.75 -8.13 3.30
CA ALA A 177 1.95 -9.35 4.07
C ALA A 177 2.14 -10.57 3.15
N THR A 178 1.26 -10.76 2.16
CA THR A 178 1.35 -11.84 1.17
C THR A 178 2.71 -11.85 0.47
N ARG A 179 3.22 -10.67 0.09
CA ARG A 179 4.54 -10.52 -0.55
C ARG A 179 5.67 -10.95 0.38
N LEU A 180 5.64 -10.53 1.65
CA LEU A 180 6.65 -10.88 2.66
C LEU A 180 6.64 -12.37 2.98
N TRP A 181 5.45 -12.97 3.14
CA TRP A 181 5.32 -14.42 3.33
C TRP A 181 5.80 -15.22 2.12
N LYS A 182 5.50 -14.78 0.89
CA LYS A 182 6.04 -15.40 -0.33
C LYS A 182 7.57 -15.31 -0.38
N GLN A 183 8.14 -14.19 0.09
CA GLN A 183 9.59 -14.06 0.19
C GLN A 183 10.17 -15.06 1.20
N LEU A 184 9.58 -15.15 2.40
CA LEU A 184 10.02 -16.10 3.42
C LEU A 184 9.91 -17.56 2.94
N GLY A 185 8.82 -17.92 2.26
CA GLY A 185 8.65 -19.25 1.68
C GLY A 185 9.76 -19.60 0.70
N ARG A 186 10.10 -18.68 -0.21
CA ARG A 186 11.23 -18.86 -1.14
C ARG A 186 12.57 -18.98 -0.43
N GLU A 187 12.80 -18.21 0.64
CA GLU A 187 14.02 -18.33 1.44
C GLU A 187 14.13 -19.73 2.07
N ILE A 188 13.02 -20.26 2.61
CA ILE A 188 12.98 -21.60 3.20
C ILE A 188 13.15 -22.70 2.14
N ASP A 189 12.52 -22.56 0.96
CA ASP A 189 12.69 -23.50 -0.15
C ASP A 189 14.14 -23.56 -0.63
N GLN A 190 14.81 -22.40 -0.67
CA GLN A 190 16.24 -22.32 -0.99
C GLN A 190 17.09 -23.02 0.09
N MET A 191 16.77 -22.86 1.38
CA MET A 191 17.42 -23.61 2.46
C MET A 191 17.20 -25.12 2.33
N LEU A 192 15.98 -25.54 2.00
CA LEU A 192 15.62 -26.95 1.79
C LEU A 192 16.30 -27.55 0.56
N SER A 193 16.56 -26.77 -0.49
CA SER A 193 17.32 -27.22 -1.66
C SER A 193 18.80 -27.51 -1.33
N LYS A 194 19.38 -26.73 -0.40
CA LYS A 194 20.76 -26.85 0.08
C LYS A 194 20.90 -27.86 1.24
N LYS A 195 20.26 -29.03 1.11
CA LYS A 195 20.09 -30.07 2.16
C LYS A 195 21.34 -30.43 2.98
N SER A 196 22.54 -30.26 2.43
CA SER A 196 23.80 -30.66 3.06
C SER A 196 24.25 -29.78 4.23
N ASN A 197 23.76 -28.53 4.32
CA ASN A 197 24.30 -27.51 5.23
C ASN A 197 23.31 -27.07 6.33
N LEU A 198 22.23 -27.82 6.52
CA LEU A 198 21.11 -27.41 7.37
C LEU A 198 21.47 -27.49 8.87
N THR A 199 21.36 -26.37 9.56
CA THR A 199 21.68 -26.25 10.99
C THR A 199 20.42 -25.97 11.82
N LYS A 200 20.40 -26.33 13.11
CA LYS A 200 19.34 -25.95 14.07
C LYS A 200 19.07 -24.44 14.09
N GLN A 201 20.10 -23.63 13.88
CA GLN A 201 20.00 -22.17 13.80
C GLN A 201 19.14 -21.71 12.61
N ASP A 202 19.19 -22.39 11.46
CA ASP A 202 18.41 -22.02 10.28
C ASP A 202 16.91 -22.26 10.52
N VAL A 203 16.58 -23.35 11.21
CA VAL A 203 15.21 -23.66 11.62
C VAL A 203 14.69 -22.63 12.62
N ASN A 204 15.49 -22.26 13.62
CA ASN A 204 15.11 -21.24 14.60
C ASN A 204 14.96 -19.87 13.94
N LEU A 205 15.86 -19.49 13.03
CA LEU A 205 15.79 -18.21 12.31
C LEU A 205 14.57 -18.14 11.40
N ALA A 206 14.22 -19.24 10.71
CA ALA A 206 12.98 -19.33 9.95
C ALA A 206 11.76 -19.16 10.87
N MET A 207 11.75 -19.85 12.02
CA MET A 207 10.68 -19.73 13.01
C MET A 207 10.55 -18.31 13.58
N ASP A 208 11.66 -17.66 13.91
CA ASP A 208 11.66 -16.28 14.42
C ASP A 208 11.11 -15.29 13.39
N LYS A 209 11.43 -15.49 12.10
CA LYS A 209 10.86 -14.70 11.00
C LYS A 209 9.36 -14.92 10.83
N VAL A 210 8.88 -16.16 10.95
CA VAL A 210 7.44 -16.48 10.95
C VAL A 210 6.74 -15.74 12.10
N LEU A 211 7.26 -15.85 13.32
CA LEU A 211 6.68 -15.20 14.50
C LEU A 211 6.71 -13.67 14.40
N ALA A 212 7.77 -13.11 13.83
CA ALA A 212 7.87 -11.67 13.58
C ALA A 212 6.83 -11.20 12.55
N LEU A 213 6.61 -11.95 11.47
CA LEU A 213 5.58 -11.62 10.47
C LEU A 213 4.17 -11.80 11.02
N ASP A 214 3.89 -12.85 11.78
CA ASP A 214 2.59 -13.05 12.46
C ASP A 214 2.30 -11.89 13.44
N LYS A 215 3.33 -11.36 14.11
CA LYS A 215 3.20 -10.19 15.00
C LYS A 215 3.00 -8.88 14.22
N ALA A 216 3.71 -8.70 13.10
CA ALA A 216 3.63 -7.49 12.29
C ALA A 216 2.32 -7.40 11.49
N TYR A 217 1.80 -8.54 11.03
CA TYR A 217 0.57 -8.65 10.25
C TYR A 217 -0.39 -9.63 10.91
N PRO A 218 -1.00 -9.26 12.05
CA PRO A 218 -2.03 -10.09 12.62
C PRO A 218 -3.15 -10.30 11.59
N LEU A 219 -3.86 -11.41 11.70
CA LEU A 219 -5.08 -11.69 10.95
C LEU A 219 -6.30 -11.38 11.85
N PRO A 220 -6.59 -10.10 12.20
CA PRO A 220 -7.74 -9.81 13.01
C PRO A 220 -9.01 -10.12 12.20
N LEU A 221 -9.87 -10.95 12.78
CA LEU A 221 -11.17 -11.30 12.23
C LEU A 221 -12.19 -10.15 12.37
N LEU A 222 -11.90 -9.17 13.24
CA LEU A 222 -12.77 -8.02 13.51
C LEU A 222 -12.04 -6.70 13.21
N PRO A 223 -12.75 -5.68 12.71
CA PRO A 223 -12.19 -4.35 12.49
C PRO A 223 -11.87 -3.66 13.82
N GLY A 224 -10.67 -3.08 13.93
CA GLY A 224 -10.25 -2.29 15.10
C GLY A 224 -8.90 -2.65 15.73
N MET A 225 -8.12 -3.57 15.15
CA MET A 225 -6.79 -3.95 15.66
C MET A 225 -5.61 -3.26 14.95
N LEU A 226 -5.89 -2.40 13.98
CA LEU A 226 -4.90 -1.52 13.36
C LEU A 226 -5.36 -0.08 13.60
N GLU A 227 -4.45 0.74 14.10
CA GLU A 227 -4.71 2.15 14.33
C GLU A 227 -4.79 2.86 12.97
N LYS A 228 -6.00 2.99 12.44
CA LYS A 228 -6.33 3.70 11.16
C LYS A 228 -5.61 5.04 11.03
N PHE A 229 -5.41 5.72 12.16
CA PHE A 229 -4.94 7.09 12.24
C PHE A 229 -3.87 7.19 13.32
N PRO A 230 -2.64 6.72 13.05
CA PRO A 230 -1.60 6.84 14.03
C PRO A 230 -1.37 8.32 14.34
N GLU A 231 -1.11 8.64 15.61
CA GLU A 231 -0.77 9.99 16.06
C GLU A 231 0.54 10.46 15.42
N HIS A 232 1.44 9.51 15.14
CA HIS A 232 2.71 9.73 14.46
C HIS A 232 2.84 8.80 13.25
N VAL A 233 3.11 9.36 12.07
CA VAL A 233 3.42 8.57 10.87
C VAL A 233 4.84 8.06 11.02
N GLU A 234 4.98 6.81 11.42
CA GLU A 234 6.26 6.12 11.53
C GLU A 234 6.47 5.14 10.36
N PRO A 235 7.72 4.95 9.91
CA PRO A 235 8.08 3.93 8.93
C PRO A 235 7.63 2.53 9.35
N THR A 236 7.16 1.71 8.40
CA THR A 236 6.72 0.35 8.71
C THR A 236 7.91 -0.56 9.09
N CYS A 237 7.97 -1.04 10.34
CA CYS A 237 8.96 -2.01 10.81
C CYS A 237 8.38 -3.45 10.85
N TRP A 238 8.66 -4.26 9.83
CA TRP A 238 8.14 -5.64 9.70
C TRP A 238 9.20 -6.75 9.89
N TRP A 239 10.47 -6.41 10.07
CA TRP A 239 11.55 -7.38 10.32
C TRP A 239 12.06 -7.28 11.76
N PRO A 240 12.47 -8.39 12.39
CA PRO A 240 13.21 -8.31 13.64
C PRO A 240 14.52 -7.57 13.37
N LYS A 241 14.85 -6.60 14.23
CA LYS A 241 16.15 -5.93 14.18
C LYS A 241 17.23 -7.00 14.20
N LYS A 242 18.13 -6.98 13.22
CA LYS A 242 19.32 -7.83 13.27
C LYS A 242 20.04 -7.50 14.57
N GLN A 243 20.10 -8.47 15.49
CA GLN A 243 20.90 -8.29 16.69
C GLN A 243 22.35 -8.17 16.25
N ASN A 244 23.02 -7.10 16.70
CA ASN A 244 24.48 -7.04 16.61
C ASN A 244 25.02 -8.35 17.19
N LYS A 245 25.87 -9.04 16.42
CA LYS A 245 26.61 -10.19 16.94
C LYS A 245 27.53 -9.67 18.04
N GLN A 246 27.05 -9.67 19.28
CA GLN A 246 27.93 -9.46 20.42
C GLN A 246 28.82 -10.71 20.52
N ASN A 247 30.11 -10.49 20.25
CA ASN A 247 31.22 -11.37 20.59
C ASN A 247 31.23 -12.73 19.88
N THR A 248 31.52 -12.75 18.58
CA THR A 248 32.26 -13.88 18.01
C THR A 248 33.76 -13.60 18.17
N THR A 249 34.44 -14.43 18.95
CA THR A 249 35.91 -14.40 19.09
C THR A 249 36.58 -14.43 17.71
N PRO A 250 37.64 -13.63 17.48
CA PRO A 250 38.32 -13.56 16.20
C PRO A 250 38.92 -14.91 15.89
N VAL A 251 38.40 -15.59 14.87
CA VAL A 251 38.99 -16.82 14.36
C VAL A 251 40.10 -16.37 13.42
N ASN A 252 41.35 -16.50 13.85
CA ASN A 252 42.53 -16.28 13.01
C ASN A 252 42.38 -17.10 11.70
N GLN A 253 42.01 -16.42 10.62
CA GLN A 253 42.02 -16.95 9.27
C GLN A 253 42.94 -16.06 8.43
N GLU A 254 43.81 -16.75 7.69
CA GLU A 254 44.82 -16.16 6.81
C GLU A 254 44.17 -15.19 5.84
N LYS A 255 44.83 -14.03 5.65
CA LYS A 255 44.46 -13.01 4.66
C LYS A 255 44.21 -13.65 3.29
N CYS A 256 42.94 -13.86 2.97
CA CYS A 256 42.49 -14.08 1.60
C CYS A 256 41.97 -12.75 1.02
N GLU A 257 41.99 -12.67 -0.30
CA GLU A 257 41.63 -11.49 -1.10
C GLU A 257 40.27 -10.90 -0.68
N GLY A 258 40.19 -9.57 -0.59
CA GLY A 258 39.09 -8.85 0.08
C GLY A 258 37.69 -9.20 -0.44
N ASN A 259 36.71 -9.20 0.47
CA ASN A 259 35.30 -9.56 0.22
C ASN A 259 34.51 -8.51 -0.60
N GLY A 260 35.04 -8.06 -1.74
CA GLY A 260 34.37 -7.12 -2.66
C GLY A 260 34.07 -5.72 -2.08
N TRP A 261 34.45 -5.44 -0.83
CA TRP A 261 34.31 -4.13 -0.19
C TRP A 261 35.53 -3.26 -0.50
N SER A 262 35.28 -2.06 -1.02
CA SER A 262 36.27 -0.99 -1.18
C SER A 262 35.90 0.20 -0.31
N GLU A 263 36.88 1.05 -0.01
CA GLU A 263 36.66 2.34 0.70
C GLU A 263 35.63 3.21 -0.05
N GLU A 264 35.72 3.26 -1.38
CA GLU A 264 34.75 3.95 -2.24
C GLU A 264 33.32 3.41 -2.05
N LEU A 265 33.15 2.09 -1.92
CA LEU A 265 31.85 1.48 -1.71
C LEU A 265 31.30 1.77 -0.30
N GLU A 266 32.16 1.80 0.72
CA GLU A 266 31.78 2.16 2.08
C GLU A 266 31.32 3.62 2.18
N GLU A 267 32.05 4.54 1.52
CA GLU A 267 31.66 5.94 1.40
C GLU A 267 30.34 6.08 0.63
N ALA A 268 30.19 5.38 -0.51
CA ALA A 268 28.97 5.37 -1.29
C ALA A 268 27.76 4.91 -0.46
N MET A 269 27.90 3.82 0.32
CA MET A 269 26.83 3.31 1.18
C MET A 269 26.51 4.25 2.34
N THR A 270 27.53 4.89 2.92
CA THR A 270 27.36 5.89 3.98
C THR A 270 26.63 7.13 3.46
N GLY A 271 27.03 7.63 2.29
CA GLY A 271 26.36 8.76 1.66
C GLY A 271 24.95 8.43 1.20
N LEU A 272 24.72 7.24 0.66
CA LEU A 272 23.41 6.75 0.29
C LEU A 272 22.46 6.70 1.51
N LYS A 273 22.94 6.18 2.64
CA LYS A 273 22.21 6.17 3.91
C LYS A 273 21.78 7.58 4.32
N ASN A 274 22.68 8.56 4.21
CA ASN A 274 22.39 9.95 4.54
C ASN A 274 21.30 10.54 3.63
N VAL A 275 21.38 10.31 2.31
CA VAL A 275 20.36 10.78 1.35
C VAL A 275 19.00 10.13 1.63
N LEU A 276 18.98 8.81 1.85
CA LEU A 276 17.75 8.09 2.18
C LEU A 276 17.06 8.65 3.44
N LYS A 277 17.83 8.92 4.49
CA LYS A 277 17.32 9.41 5.76
C LYS A 277 16.89 10.87 5.72
N MET A 278 17.71 11.73 5.14
CA MET A 278 17.51 13.18 5.20
C MET A 278 16.52 13.69 4.15
N LYS A 279 16.40 13.00 3.01
CA LYS A 279 15.59 13.46 1.89
C LYS A 279 14.42 12.52 1.60
N ASP A 280 14.70 11.28 1.20
CA ASP A 280 13.67 10.35 0.72
C ASP A 280 12.65 10.03 1.84
N GLU A 281 13.13 9.63 3.02
CA GLU A 281 12.29 9.32 4.18
C GLU A 281 11.43 10.51 4.61
N SER A 282 12.04 11.70 4.75
CA SER A 282 11.31 12.92 5.14
C SER A 282 10.21 13.26 4.14
N TYR A 283 10.50 13.19 2.84
CA TYR A 283 9.55 13.49 1.78
C TYR A 283 8.33 12.56 1.82
N TYR A 284 8.54 11.24 1.91
CA TYR A 284 7.44 10.28 1.93
C TYR A 284 6.64 10.32 3.25
N VAL A 285 7.28 10.61 4.38
CA VAL A 285 6.58 10.83 5.65
C VAL A 285 5.69 12.07 5.59
N GLU A 286 6.16 13.16 4.98
CA GLU A 286 5.35 14.37 4.76
C GLU A 286 4.15 14.11 3.84
N LEU A 287 4.34 13.39 2.73
CA LEU A 287 3.25 12.96 1.87
C LEU A 287 2.25 12.07 2.60
N GLY A 288 2.74 11.12 3.41
CA GLY A 288 1.91 10.29 4.27
C GLY A 288 1.06 11.11 5.22
N LYS A 289 1.64 12.11 5.90
CA LYS A 289 0.90 13.03 6.79
C LYS A 289 -0.18 13.84 6.06
N LEU A 290 0.12 14.33 4.85
CA LEU A 290 -0.84 15.07 4.03
C LEU A 290 -2.04 14.19 3.64
N VAL A 291 -1.78 12.99 3.09
CA VAL A 291 -2.85 12.05 2.71
C VAL A 291 -3.65 11.62 3.92
N LEU A 292 -3.00 11.38 5.06
CA LEU A 292 -3.66 11.06 6.32
C LEU A 292 -4.61 12.17 6.76
N GLY A 293 -4.18 13.44 6.67
CA GLY A 293 -5.00 14.61 7.00
C GLY A 293 -6.24 14.72 6.10
N ILE A 294 -6.07 14.52 4.79
CA ILE A 294 -7.19 14.52 3.83
C ILE A 294 -8.16 13.38 4.15
N ASN A 295 -7.66 12.17 4.32
CA ASN A 295 -8.45 10.99 4.65
C ASN A 295 -9.22 11.16 5.98
N LYS A 296 -8.58 11.73 7.02
CA LYS A 296 -9.23 12.12 8.28
C LYS A 296 -10.37 13.12 8.04
N GLY A 297 -10.12 14.17 7.27
CA GLY A 297 -11.11 15.19 6.96
C GLY A 297 -12.33 14.64 6.23
N LEU A 298 -12.12 13.78 5.23
CA LEU A 298 -13.19 13.11 4.49
C LEU A 298 -13.98 12.14 5.37
N ALA A 299 -13.27 11.37 6.20
CA ALA A 299 -13.87 10.37 7.08
C ALA A 299 -14.84 10.97 8.11
N VAL A 300 -14.61 12.22 8.50
CA VAL A 300 -15.48 12.99 9.41
C VAL A 300 -16.56 13.75 8.65
N SER A 301 -16.19 14.45 7.57
CA SER A 301 -17.12 15.32 6.83
C SER A 301 -18.23 14.54 6.13
N GLY A 302 -17.93 13.37 5.56
CA GLY A 302 -18.90 12.53 4.84
C GLY A 302 -20.14 12.18 5.69
N PRO A 303 -19.97 11.51 6.85
CA PRO A 303 -21.07 11.21 7.76
C PRO A 303 -21.81 12.44 8.29
N VAL A 304 -21.09 13.53 8.58
CA VAL A 304 -21.69 14.79 9.06
C VAL A 304 -22.62 15.38 7.99
N ILE A 305 -22.16 15.46 6.74
CA ILE A 305 -22.95 15.98 5.63
C ILE A 305 -24.15 15.07 5.35
N ALA A 306 -23.98 13.75 5.43
CA ALA A 306 -25.09 12.79 5.30
C ALA A 306 -26.16 13.01 6.39
N GLY A 307 -25.75 13.21 7.64
CA GLY A 307 -26.66 13.52 8.75
C GLY A 307 -27.38 14.85 8.55
N LEU A 308 -26.67 15.92 8.17
CA LEU A 308 -27.28 17.22 7.88
C LEU A 308 -28.27 17.15 6.71
N ALA A 309 -27.92 16.42 5.65
CA ALA A 309 -28.79 16.20 4.50
C ALA A 309 -30.06 15.43 4.91
N ALA A 310 -29.94 14.41 5.77
CA ALA A 310 -31.08 13.64 6.28
C ALA A 310 -32.02 14.51 7.14
N ILE A 311 -31.46 15.35 8.01
CA ILE A 311 -32.23 16.33 8.80
C ILE A 311 -32.95 17.31 7.87
N ALA A 312 -32.25 17.86 6.88
CA ALA A 312 -32.83 18.76 5.89
C ALA A 312 -33.97 18.08 5.09
N THR A 313 -33.85 16.80 4.74
CA THR A 313 -34.94 16.03 4.11
C THR A 313 -36.20 16.02 4.96
N GLY A 314 -36.07 15.88 6.28
CA GLY A 314 -37.20 15.90 7.21
C GLY A 314 -37.96 17.23 7.23
N PHE A 315 -37.29 18.33 6.86
CA PHE A 315 -37.89 19.67 6.79
C PHE A 315 -38.39 20.05 5.39
N VAL A 316 -38.26 19.18 4.38
CA VAL A 316 -38.84 19.43 3.06
C VAL A 316 -40.36 19.55 3.22
N ASP A 317 -40.94 20.61 2.69
CA ASP A 317 -42.35 21.05 2.84
C ASP A 317 -42.82 21.38 4.27
N ALA A 318 -41.89 21.46 5.24
CA ALA A 318 -42.20 22.02 6.55
C ALA A 318 -42.16 23.57 6.48
N PRO A 319 -43.04 24.29 7.22
CA PRO A 319 -43.01 25.75 7.28
C PRO A 319 -41.65 26.33 7.70
N ILE A 320 -40.91 25.57 8.52
CA ILE A 320 -39.58 25.93 9.04
C ILE A 320 -38.46 25.62 8.02
N GLY A 321 -38.68 24.68 7.10
CA GLY A 321 -37.68 24.23 6.13
C GLY A 321 -37.47 25.16 4.94
N GLY A 322 -38.47 26.02 4.64
CA GLY A 322 -38.39 27.03 3.59
C GLY A 322 -37.82 26.52 2.26
N SER A 323 -37.13 27.39 1.52
CA SER A 323 -36.49 27.04 0.24
C SER A 323 -35.11 26.37 0.39
N TRP A 324 -34.52 26.37 1.59
CA TRP A 324 -33.17 25.85 1.81
C TRP A 324 -33.15 24.32 2.02
N ALA A 325 -34.17 23.75 2.65
CA ALA A 325 -34.21 22.33 3.01
C ALA A 325 -34.11 21.38 1.79
N PRO A 326 -34.85 21.60 0.68
CA PRO A 326 -34.69 20.79 -0.53
C PRO A 326 -33.29 20.91 -1.14
N VAL A 327 -32.73 22.14 -1.17
CA VAL A 327 -31.41 22.40 -1.74
C VAL A 327 -30.33 21.69 -0.92
N VAL A 328 -30.33 21.85 0.40
CA VAL A 328 -29.36 21.23 1.30
C VAL A 328 -29.45 19.71 1.26
N SER A 329 -30.65 19.14 1.18
CA SER A 329 -30.83 17.69 1.06
C SER A 329 -30.29 17.15 -0.27
N VAL A 330 -30.69 17.74 -1.41
CA VAL A 330 -30.28 17.27 -2.74
C VAL A 330 -28.79 17.43 -2.95
N VAL A 331 -28.25 18.63 -2.68
CA VAL A 331 -26.82 18.93 -2.83
C VAL A 331 -26.00 18.16 -1.80
N GLY A 332 -26.49 18.04 -0.56
CA GLY A 332 -25.84 17.28 0.50
C GLY A 332 -25.70 15.80 0.15
N GLY A 333 -26.76 15.14 -0.32
CA GLY A 333 -26.68 13.74 -0.75
C GLY A 333 -25.77 13.53 -1.96
N ALA A 334 -25.75 14.47 -2.92
CA ALA A 334 -24.81 14.40 -4.04
C ALA A 334 -23.36 14.56 -3.57
N LEU A 335 -23.12 15.48 -2.63
CA LEU A 335 -21.80 15.72 -2.05
C LEU A 335 -21.32 14.51 -1.23
N VAL A 336 -22.20 13.83 -0.50
CA VAL A 336 -21.87 12.56 0.19
C VAL A 336 -21.30 11.53 -0.78
N ALA A 337 -21.93 11.35 -1.94
CA ALA A 337 -21.44 10.41 -2.96
C ALA A 337 -20.06 10.83 -3.51
N VAL A 338 -19.83 12.13 -3.71
CA VAL A 338 -18.53 12.65 -4.15
C VAL A 338 -17.45 12.40 -3.10
N LEU A 339 -17.71 12.73 -1.83
CA LEU A 339 -16.76 12.53 -0.74
C LEU A 339 -16.42 11.05 -0.53
N ASN A 340 -17.44 10.18 -0.57
CA ASN A 340 -17.25 8.73 -0.48
C ASN A 340 -16.45 8.18 -1.67
N THR A 341 -16.68 8.69 -2.88
CA THR A 341 -15.87 8.33 -4.07
C THR A 341 -14.44 8.81 -3.95
N PHE A 342 -14.21 9.99 -3.39
CA PHE A 342 -12.87 10.51 -3.23
C PHE A 342 -12.11 9.76 -2.11
N GLU A 343 -12.75 9.43 -0.99
CA GLU A 343 -12.12 8.67 0.10
C GLU A 343 -11.80 7.22 -0.33
N HIS A 344 -12.82 6.49 -0.80
CA HIS A 344 -12.72 5.03 -1.03
C HIS A 344 -12.45 4.65 -2.47
N GLY A 345 -12.86 5.49 -3.43
CA GLY A 345 -12.63 5.28 -4.87
C GLY A 345 -11.23 5.73 -5.32
N ALA A 346 -10.70 6.82 -4.77
CA ALA A 346 -9.29 7.17 -4.95
C ALA A 346 -8.34 6.32 -4.08
N GLN A 347 -8.89 5.43 -3.25
CA GLN A 347 -8.15 4.51 -2.39
C GLN A 347 -7.11 5.24 -1.51
N LEU A 348 -7.51 6.35 -0.88
CA LEU A 348 -6.59 7.19 -0.08
C LEU A 348 -5.94 6.40 1.07
N GLY A 349 -6.64 5.41 1.61
CA GLY A 349 -6.07 4.48 2.59
C GLY A 349 -4.92 3.63 2.04
N MET A 350 -5.04 3.12 0.80
CA MET A 350 -3.96 2.39 0.13
C MET A 350 -2.77 3.31 -0.17
N ILE A 351 -3.03 4.53 -0.65
CA ILE A 351 -1.99 5.52 -0.94
C ILE A 351 -1.21 5.89 0.32
N PHE A 352 -1.92 6.10 1.44
CA PHE A 352 -1.29 6.33 2.73
C PHE A 352 -0.34 5.19 3.12
N GLU A 353 -0.75 3.94 2.96
CA GLU A 353 0.11 2.78 3.24
C GLU A 353 1.33 2.70 2.32
N ILE A 354 1.18 3.03 1.04
CA ILE A 354 2.32 3.10 0.11
C ILE A 354 3.34 4.12 0.62
N PHE A 355 2.90 5.33 0.97
CA PHE A 355 3.77 6.38 1.49
C PHE A 355 4.39 6.04 2.84
N ARG A 356 3.73 5.21 3.66
CA ARG A 356 4.28 4.70 4.92
C ARG A 356 5.28 3.56 4.72
N ASN A 357 5.07 2.74 3.68
CA ASN A 357 5.91 1.59 3.35
C ASN A 357 7.24 1.98 2.69
N CYS A 358 7.30 3.07 1.92
CA CYS A 358 8.55 3.54 1.31
C CYS A 358 9.63 3.88 2.37
N PRO A 359 9.36 4.73 3.38
CA PRO A 359 10.24 4.93 4.53
C PRO A 359 10.66 3.63 5.23
N GLY A 360 9.74 2.68 5.40
CA GLY A 360 10.05 1.39 6.03
C GLY A 360 11.04 0.55 5.22
N LEU A 361 10.93 0.59 3.88
CA LEU A 361 11.92 -0.01 2.97
C LEU A 361 13.28 0.68 3.10
N TYR A 362 13.30 2.02 3.13
CA TYR A 362 14.54 2.77 3.26
C TYR A 362 15.22 2.51 4.61
N GLN A 363 14.46 2.50 5.70
CA GLN A 363 14.98 2.16 7.02
C GLN A 363 15.58 0.74 7.03
N LYS A 364 14.93 -0.23 6.39
CA LYS A 364 15.49 -1.58 6.25
C LYS A 364 16.83 -1.57 5.51
N ILE A 365 16.95 -0.82 4.41
CA ILE A 365 18.20 -0.67 3.67
C ILE A 365 19.27 0.01 4.55
N GLN A 366 18.90 1.06 5.28
CA GLN A 366 19.80 1.75 6.21
C GLN A 366 20.32 0.81 7.31
N GLU A 367 19.45 -0.01 7.89
CA GLU A 367 19.81 -1.02 8.91
C GLU A 367 20.73 -2.11 8.32
N GLU A 368 20.52 -2.52 7.07
CA GLU A 368 21.40 -3.47 6.38
C GLU A 368 22.77 -2.86 6.05
N ILE A 369 22.82 -1.57 5.69
CA ILE A 369 24.07 -0.82 5.51
C ILE A 369 24.82 -0.74 6.84
N ASP A 370 24.14 -0.30 7.91
CA ASP A 370 24.75 -0.17 9.25
C ASP A 370 25.27 -1.50 9.78
N TYR A 371 24.52 -2.57 9.59
CA TYR A 371 24.94 -3.91 9.98
C TYR A 371 26.25 -4.30 9.28
N ASN A 372 26.37 -4.09 7.96
CA ASN A 372 27.58 -4.44 7.22
C ASN A 372 28.76 -3.50 7.55
N LEU A 373 28.53 -2.19 7.69
CA LEU A 373 29.60 -1.24 8.02
C LEU A 373 30.11 -1.39 9.46
N SER A 374 29.25 -1.83 10.40
CA SER A 374 29.63 -2.01 11.80
C SER A 374 30.46 -3.27 12.08
N GLU A 375 30.47 -4.24 11.17
CA GLU A 375 31.23 -5.49 11.33
C GLU A 375 32.71 -5.24 11.00
N PRO A 376 33.64 -5.39 11.95
CA PRO A 376 35.06 -5.06 11.73
C PRO A 376 35.77 -6.06 10.81
N GLU A 377 35.29 -7.30 10.76
CA GLU A 377 35.84 -8.34 9.88
C GLU A 377 35.12 -8.30 8.52
N VAL A 378 35.83 -7.87 7.48
CA VAL A 378 35.31 -7.78 6.10
C VAL A 378 34.81 -9.13 5.58
N GLU A 379 35.36 -10.24 6.08
CA GLU A 379 34.93 -11.60 5.74
C GLU A 379 33.60 -12.01 6.38
N LEU A 380 33.16 -11.33 7.45
CA LEU A 380 31.87 -11.58 8.09
C LEU A 380 30.73 -10.72 7.52
N ARG A 381 31.08 -9.79 6.62
CA ARG A 381 30.13 -8.95 5.89
C ARG A 381 29.52 -9.73 4.73
N GLU A 382 28.32 -9.34 4.32
CA GLU A 382 27.79 -9.75 3.02
C GLU A 382 28.77 -9.29 1.93
N ASN A 383 28.98 -10.09 0.89
CA ASN A 383 29.91 -9.73 -0.20
C ASN A 383 29.56 -8.35 -0.79
N GLY A 384 30.56 -7.46 -0.87
CA GLY A 384 30.34 -6.05 -1.24
C GLY A 384 29.68 -5.86 -2.60
N GLU A 385 30.09 -6.62 -3.62
CA GLU A 385 29.50 -6.53 -4.97
C GLU A 385 28.05 -7.03 -5.00
N LEU A 386 27.77 -8.13 -4.29
CA LEU A 386 26.41 -8.67 -4.18
C LEU A 386 25.50 -7.72 -3.40
N PHE A 387 26.01 -7.14 -2.32
CA PHE A 387 25.29 -6.16 -1.51
C PHE A 387 24.99 -4.90 -2.32
N ALA A 388 25.98 -4.35 -3.03
CA ALA A 388 25.81 -3.19 -3.89
C ALA A 388 24.80 -3.43 -5.00
N THR A 389 24.87 -4.60 -5.66
CA THR A 389 23.92 -5.01 -6.69
C THR A 389 22.50 -5.09 -6.12
N ARG A 390 22.34 -5.67 -4.93
CA ARG A 390 21.05 -5.78 -4.26
C ARG A 390 20.46 -4.41 -3.91
N VAL A 391 21.25 -3.52 -3.31
CA VAL A 391 20.81 -2.17 -2.93
C VAL A 391 20.47 -1.36 -4.18
N ALA A 392 21.28 -1.43 -5.23
CA ALA A 392 21.01 -0.76 -6.51
C ALA A 392 19.66 -1.19 -7.10
N LEU A 393 19.40 -2.51 -7.14
CA LEU A 393 18.13 -3.06 -7.64
C LEU A 393 16.92 -2.65 -6.78
N LEU A 394 17.09 -2.57 -5.45
CA LEU A 394 16.04 -2.12 -4.53
C LEU A 394 15.73 -0.62 -4.63
N LEU A 395 16.65 0.16 -5.22
CA LEU A 395 16.48 1.59 -5.46
C LEU A 395 16.19 1.92 -6.93
N GLY A 396 16.21 0.93 -7.82
CA GLY A 396 16.01 1.11 -9.26
C GLY A 396 17.18 1.82 -9.95
N ARG A 397 18.38 1.67 -9.39
CA ARG A 397 19.62 2.26 -9.89
C ARG A 397 20.57 1.20 -10.43
N SER A 398 21.57 1.63 -11.19
CA SER A 398 22.73 0.79 -11.48
C SER A 398 23.74 0.85 -10.34
N VAL A 399 24.64 -0.13 -10.26
CA VAL A 399 25.70 -0.16 -9.24
C VAL A 399 26.64 1.03 -9.40
N SER A 400 26.93 1.47 -10.63
CA SER A 400 27.79 2.62 -10.89
C SER A 400 27.21 3.93 -10.37
N GLU A 401 25.89 4.10 -10.44
CA GLU A 401 25.19 5.29 -9.91
C GLU A 401 25.18 5.35 -8.39
N LEU A 402 25.50 4.24 -7.69
CA LEU A 402 25.64 4.27 -6.24
C LEU A 402 26.88 5.07 -5.80
N ASN A 403 27.95 5.05 -6.61
CA ASN A 403 29.19 5.74 -6.29
C ASN A 403 29.03 7.26 -6.27
N ASP A 404 28.07 7.80 -7.02
CA ASP A 404 27.74 9.23 -7.01
C ASP A 404 27.30 9.71 -5.62
N PHE A 405 26.85 8.79 -4.76
CA PHE A 405 26.44 9.13 -3.40
C PHE A 405 27.60 9.28 -2.41
N ALA A 406 28.82 8.86 -2.75
CA ALA A 406 29.98 8.98 -1.86
C ALA A 406 30.24 10.44 -1.41
N VAL A 407 29.91 11.41 -2.26
CA VAL A 407 30.01 12.85 -1.95
C VAL A 407 29.16 13.25 -0.73
N PHE A 408 28.07 12.52 -0.45
CA PHE A 408 27.16 12.76 0.66
C PHE A 408 27.53 11.98 1.93
N ALA A 409 28.66 11.25 1.95
CA ALA A 409 29.13 10.52 3.13
C ALA A 409 29.54 11.45 4.28
N SER A 410 29.97 12.68 3.94
CA SER A 410 30.41 13.66 4.94
C SER A 410 29.25 14.16 5.82
N PRO A 411 29.42 14.20 7.15
CA PRO A 411 28.40 14.70 8.08
C PRO A 411 28.10 16.20 7.94
N SER A 412 28.89 16.94 7.16
CA SER A 412 28.65 18.37 6.89
C SER A 412 27.63 18.65 5.77
N CYS A 413 27.18 17.61 5.06
CA CYS A 413 26.32 17.79 3.91
C CYS A 413 24.87 18.10 4.32
N LYS A 414 24.27 19.12 3.69
CA LYS A 414 22.90 19.55 3.99
C LYS A 414 21.91 19.00 2.97
N VAL A 415 20.63 18.96 3.35
CA VAL A 415 19.54 18.48 2.49
C VAL A 415 19.43 19.30 1.20
N GLU A 416 19.76 20.60 1.26
CA GLU A 416 19.73 21.49 0.11
C GLU A 416 20.78 21.16 -0.96
N ASP A 417 21.88 20.50 -0.57
CA ASP A 417 22.95 20.09 -1.48
C ASP A 417 22.58 18.79 -2.24
N MET A 418 21.61 18.03 -1.70
CA MET A 418 21.12 16.78 -2.28
C MET A 418 20.06 17.09 -3.34
N LYS A 419 20.46 17.24 -4.61
CA LYS A 419 19.51 17.53 -5.70
C LYS A 419 18.69 16.32 -6.14
N GLU A 420 19.24 15.11 -6.05
CA GLU A 420 18.60 13.87 -6.49
C GLU A 420 18.05 13.07 -5.30
N PHE A 421 17.03 12.24 -5.52
CA PHE A 421 16.54 11.26 -4.53
C PHE A 421 17.40 10.00 -4.61
N ALA A 422 17.56 9.26 -3.52
CA ALA A 422 18.30 8.00 -3.55
C ALA A 422 17.52 6.92 -4.32
N SER A 423 16.20 6.87 -4.16
CA SER A 423 15.34 5.99 -4.94
C SER A 423 14.95 6.58 -6.31
N LYS A 424 15.02 5.76 -7.37
CA LYS A 424 14.43 6.03 -8.70
C LYS A 424 13.12 5.25 -8.95
N LEU A 425 12.75 4.36 -8.03
CA LEU A 425 11.60 3.47 -8.17
C LEU A 425 10.26 4.14 -7.89
N PHE A 426 10.26 5.13 -6.98
CA PHE A 426 9.05 5.76 -6.46
C PHE A 426 9.02 7.25 -6.75
#